data_AF-A0AAV3SK18-F1
#
_entry.id   AF-A0AAV3SK18-F1
#
_cell.length_a   1.000
_cell.length_b   1.000
_cell.length_c   1.000
_cell.angle_alpha   90.00
_cell.angle_beta   90.00
_cell.angle_gamma   90.00
#
_symmetry.space_group_name_H-M   'P 1'
#
loop_
_entity.id
_entity.type
_entity.pdbx_description
1 polymer ?
#
loop_
_entity_poly.entity_id
_entity_poly.type
_entity_poly.pdbx_seq_one_letter_code
_entity_poly.pdbx_strand_id
1 'polypeptide(L)'
;MADSSAGGSGFFAYYRQYARSGVHAASAAALTAIGLWASFTGNRSFILLAIAVYVLPPIFLYLTGEGEKVPSVVNEDASTDDDPDRGNARTDEAHDSDDSHDRSDGQVDRPGTDATAERRTTDESTSVDTSGTASATDRNDDEERIDDGTDEPVSKSDDSDRDGDESTEPDWTEIDTPTDRSLLDVVAAREGAYAVGEGGVVLVCDGDEWTVALDDGPTANANTLRGVDGTDDGETIWFAGDSGVLGRYADGTLTDHSAPEDQTSTWEDVAVTGESGGERLYLVNGSGELLHGSYGEGTVSWEDIEKPGSGSSISSIRFVDDDLGYLCDTNQSVYEMTDGGESFERIGVEDANAAFTDIAASATETLVTADDGSLFRHDGAVWTRRRPGEGALSAVALGDEAGFTAGDGGAVYERTNGDWKSVETPVAIDLRGIAVGDEKVVAVGAEGTIVER
;
A
#
# COMPACT_ATOMS: atom_id res chain seq x y z
N MET A 1 -43.30 8.86 24.00
CA MET A 1 -42.43 7.92 23.26
C MET A 1 -41.01 8.14 23.76
N ALA A 2 -40.23 7.08 23.91
CA ALA A 2 -38.81 7.18 24.28
C ALA A 2 -37.98 7.11 22.99
N ASP A 3 -36.86 7.83 22.97
CA ASP A 3 -35.94 7.86 21.84
C ASP A 3 -34.85 6.79 22.01
N SER A 4 -34.32 6.24 20.92
CA SER A 4 -33.51 5.01 20.97
C SER A 4 -32.36 5.01 19.94
N SER A 5 -31.23 5.62 20.31
CA SER A 5 -30.03 5.72 19.45
C SER A 5 -28.68 5.55 20.18
N ALA A 6 -28.67 5.35 21.49
CA ALA A 6 -27.46 5.31 22.33
C ALA A 6 -26.85 3.89 22.52
N GLY A 7 -26.70 3.12 21.43
CA GLY A 7 -26.26 1.71 21.50
C GLY A 7 -24.78 1.45 21.17
N GLY A 8 -24.30 1.93 20.03
CA GLY A 8 -23.04 1.44 19.43
C GLY A 8 -21.76 1.87 20.13
N SER A 9 -21.63 3.15 20.50
CA SER A 9 -20.38 3.73 21.02
C SER A 9 -19.97 3.17 22.39
N GLY A 10 -20.94 2.88 23.26
CA GLY A 10 -20.67 2.41 24.62
C GLY A 10 -20.03 1.03 24.68
N PHE A 11 -20.42 0.09 23.80
CA PHE A 11 -19.88 -1.27 23.81
C PHE A 11 -18.42 -1.33 23.34
N PHE A 12 -18.06 -0.62 22.26
CA PHE A 12 -16.68 -0.60 21.77
C PHE A 12 -15.71 0.10 22.74
N ALA A 13 -16.14 1.18 23.39
CA ALA A 13 -15.36 1.83 24.45
C ALA A 13 -15.12 0.89 25.64
N TYR A 14 -16.20 0.24 26.13
CA TYR A 14 -16.13 -0.78 27.17
C TYR A 14 -15.19 -1.94 26.79
N TYR A 15 -15.31 -2.49 25.59
CA TYR A 15 -14.52 -3.64 25.16
C TYR A 15 -13.02 -3.33 25.07
N ARG A 16 -12.66 -2.13 24.59
CA ARG A 16 -11.27 -1.63 24.56
C ARG A 16 -10.66 -1.53 25.96
N GLN A 17 -11.45 -1.20 26.98
CA GLN A 17 -11.01 -1.19 28.38
C GLN A 17 -10.95 -2.60 28.98
N TYR A 18 -11.95 -3.45 28.70
CA TYR A 18 -11.98 -4.85 29.15
C TYR A 18 -10.77 -5.65 28.63
N ALA A 19 -10.40 -5.48 27.35
CA ALA A 19 -9.25 -6.16 26.74
C ALA A 19 -7.91 -5.87 27.45
N ARG A 20 -7.77 -4.69 28.08
CA ARG A 20 -6.60 -4.27 28.86
C ARG A 20 -6.65 -4.69 30.33
N SER A 21 -7.66 -5.48 30.73
CA SER A 21 -7.88 -5.90 32.12
C SER A 21 -7.32 -7.29 32.43
N GLY A 22 -6.95 -7.52 33.69
CA GLY A 22 -6.49 -8.84 34.15
C GLY A 22 -7.54 -9.96 33.99
N VAL A 23 -8.83 -9.60 33.88
CA VAL A 23 -9.92 -10.56 33.65
C VAL A 23 -9.90 -11.08 32.21
N HIS A 24 -9.53 -10.27 31.22
CA HIS A 24 -9.38 -10.72 29.84
C HIS A 24 -8.22 -11.71 29.72
N ALA A 25 -7.05 -11.37 30.27
CA ALA A 25 -5.89 -12.26 30.31
C ALA A 25 -6.19 -13.60 31.02
N ALA A 26 -6.89 -13.58 32.16
CA ALA A 26 -7.32 -14.78 32.86
C ALA A 26 -8.32 -15.63 32.04
N SER A 27 -9.25 -14.98 31.32
CA SER A 27 -10.23 -15.66 30.47
C SER A 27 -9.58 -16.31 29.24
N ALA A 28 -8.59 -15.65 28.64
CA ALA A 28 -7.79 -16.19 27.55
C ALA A 28 -6.96 -17.41 28.00
N ALA A 29 -6.23 -17.29 29.12
CA ALA A 29 -5.46 -18.40 29.69
C ALA A 29 -6.35 -19.61 30.04
N ALA A 30 -7.55 -19.37 30.57
CA ALA A 30 -8.52 -20.42 30.85
C ALA A 30 -9.08 -21.07 29.58
N LEU A 31 -9.35 -20.31 28.52
CA LEU A 31 -9.75 -20.86 27.21
C LEU A 31 -8.65 -21.78 26.65
N THR A 32 -7.38 -21.37 26.66
CA THR A 32 -6.27 -22.20 26.17
C THR A 32 -6.13 -23.48 26.98
N ALA A 33 -6.17 -23.40 28.32
CA ALA A 33 -6.07 -24.57 29.19
C ALA A 33 -7.24 -25.57 29.00
N ILE A 34 -8.48 -25.08 28.88
CA ILE A 34 -9.65 -25.93 28.67
C ILE A 34 -9.69 -26.48 27.24
N GLY A 35 -9.23 -25.72 26.24
CA GLY A 35 -9.10 -26.16 24.85
C GLY A 35 -8.10 -27.31 24.68
N LEU A 36 -6.91 -27.20 25.29
CA LEU A 36 -5.92 -28.28 25.34
C LEU A 36 -6.48 -29.53 26.04
N TRP A 37 -7.22 -29.36 27.15
CA TRP A 37 -7.89 -30.45 27.85
C TRP A 37 -9.01 -31.10 27.00
N ALA A 38 -9.75 -30.31 26.22
CA ALA A 38 -10.78 -30.78 25.29
C ALA A 38 -10.16 -31.66 24.18
N SER A 39 -9.02 -31.23 23.63
CA SER A 39 -8.24 -32.02 22.67
C SER A 39 -7.76 -33.34 23.27
N PHE A 40 -7.07 -33.29 24.42
CA PHE A 40 -6.53 -34.47 25.09
C PHE A 40 -7.59 -35.51 25.51
N THR A 41 -8.80 -35.06 25.86
CA THR A 41 -9.91 -35.95 26.30
C THR A 41 -10.89 -36.32 25.18
N GLY A 42 -10.78 -35.73 23.99
CA GLY A 42 -11.68 -35.93 22.84
C GLY A 42 -13.14 -35.50 23.07
N ASN A 43 -13.48 -34.94 24.24
CA ASN A 43 -14.85 -34.64 24.61
C ASN A 43 -15.22 -33.20 24.21
N ARG A 44 -15.95 -33.08 23.10
CA ARG A 44 -16.44 -31.81 22.51
C ARG A 44 -17.22 -30.92 23.49
N SER A 45 -17.74 -31.47 24.60
CA SER A 45 -18.39 -30.70 25.67
C SER A 45 -17.46 -29.65 26.28
N PHE A 46 -16.15 -29.91 26.35
CA PHE A 46 -15.17 -28.96 26.88
C PHE A 46 -14.87 -27.80 25.91
N ILE A 47 -15.10 -27.97 24.60
CA ILE A 47 -14.97 -26.86 23.62
C ILE A 47 -16.07 -25.82 23.89
N LEU A 48 -17.31 -26.27 24.12
CA LEU A 48 -18.41 -25.39 24.53
C LEU A 48 -18.14 -24.71 25.89
N LEU A 49 -17.47 -25.41 26.82
CA LEU A 49 -17.05 -24.81 28.09
C LEU A 49 -15.96 -23.73 27.90
N ALA A 50 -14.95 -23.97 27.06
CA ALA A 50 -13.90 -22.99 26.78
C ALA A 50 -14.49 -21.70 26.17
N ILE A 51 -15.37 -21.84 25.16
CA ILE A 51 -16.08 -20.71 24.55
C ILE A 51 -16.93 -19.96 25.59
N ALA A 52 -17.68 -20.68 26.43
CA ALA A 52 -18.48 -20.06 27.48
C ALA A 52 -17.63 -19.31 28.53
N VAL A 53 -16.49 -19.87 28.93
CA VAL A 53 -15.54 -19.24 29.87
C VAL A 53 -14.90 -17.98 29.30
N TYR A 54 -14.73 -17.88 27.97
CA TYR A 54 -14.21 -16.68 27.31
C TYR A 54 -15.28 -15.61 27.06
N VAL A 55 -16.47 -16.01 26.62
CA VAL A 55 -17.53 -15.09 26.14
C VAL A 55 -18.45 -14.59 27.26
N LEU A 56 -18.68 -15.36 28.33
CA LEU A 56 -19.57 -14.93 29.42
C LEU A 56 -19.00 -13.81 30.31
N PRO A 57 -17.70 -13.73 30.67
CA PRO A 57 -17.17 -12.66 31.51
C PRO A 57 -17.37 -11.23 30.96
N PRO A 58 -17.08 -10.89 29.68
CA PRO A 58 -17.35 -9.54 29.16
C PRO A 58 -18.85 -9.25 29.08
N ILE A 59 -19.67 -10.23 28.69
CA ILE A 59 -21.13 -10.05 28.64
C ILE A 59 -21.69 -9.79 30.06
N PHE A 60 -21.22 -10.52 31.06
CA PHE A 60 -21.64 -10.33 32.45
C PHE A 60 -21.23 -8.94 32.98
N LEU A 61 -19.96 -8.58 32.86
CA LEU A 61 -19.44 -7.30 33.37
C LEU A 61 -20.01 -6.07 32.63
N TYR A 62 -20.40 -6.22 31.36
CA TYR A 62 -21.15 -5.21 30.61
C TYR A 62 -22.58 -5.07 31.13
N LEU A 63 -23.28 -6.19 31.37
CA LEU A 63 -24.68 -6.19 31.82
C LEU A 63 -24.86 -5.85 33.31
N THR A 64 -23.87 -6.07 34.18
CA THR A 64 -23.91 -5.62 35.59
C THR A 64 -23.38 -4.20 35.80
N GLY A 65 -22.71 -3.61 34.80
CA GLY A 65 -22.05 -2.31 34.93
C GLY A 65 -20.81 -2.34 35.83
N GLU A 66 -20.22 -3.50 36.08
CA GLU A 66 -19.04 -3.65 36.96
C GLU A 66 -17.70 -3.46 36.22
N GLY A 67 -17.74 -3.27 34.89
CA GLY A 67 -16.55 -3.02 34.07
C GLY A 67 -15.64 -1.89 34.55
N GLU A 68 -16.21 -0.79 35.06
CA GLU A 68 -15.46 0.37 35.57
C GLU A 68 -14.62 0.08 36.84
N LYS A 69 -14.77 -1.11 37.45
CA LYS A 69 -14.09 -1.50 38.68
C LYS A 69 -13.04 -2.58 38.49
N VAL A 70 -12.77 -3.01 37.25
CA VAL A 70 -11.78 -4.05 36.98
C VAL A 70 -10.38 -3.42 36.92
N PRO A 71 -9.41 -3.87 37.74
CA PRO A 71 -8.07 -3.30 37.72
C PRO A 71 -7.35 -3.56 36.40
N SER A 72 -6.69 -2.51 35.89
CA SER A 72 -5.71 -2.59 34.80
C SER A 72 -4.46 -3.34 35.26
N VAL A 73 -3.75 -3.97 34.32
CA VAL A 73 -2.46 -4.64 34.58
C VAL A 73 -1.27 -3.67 34.39
N VAL A 74 -1.52 -2.50 33.78
CA VAL A 74 -0.53 -1.45 33.58
C VAL A 74 -0.36 -0.63 34.86
N ASN A 75 0.87 -0.56 35.38
CA ASN A 75 1.26 0.32 36.48
C ASN A 75 1.79 1.66 35.93
N GLU A 76 0.89 2.59 35.59
CA GLU A 76 1.24 3.99 35.36
C GLU A 76 1.31 4.76 36.70
N ASP A 77 2.34 4.47 37.51
CA ASP A 77 2.79 5.37 38.60
C ASP A 77 4.14 4.89 39.18
N ALA A 78 5.25 5.54 38.78
CA ALA A 78 6.60 5.28 39.30
C ALA A 78 7.51 6.53 39.24
N SER A 79 6.94 7.71 39.50
CA SER A 79 7.67 8.98 39.61
C SER A 79 8.79 8.86 40.65
N THR A 80 10.04 8.84 40.18
CA THR A 80 11.23 8.76 41.03
C THR A 80 12.00 10.08 40.94
N ASP A 81 11.65 11.03 41.82
CA ASP A 81 12.51 12.17 42.11
C ASP A 81 13.79 11.66 42.78
N ASP A 82 14.96 11.97 42.23
CA ASP A 82 16.24 11.82 42.94
C ASP A 82 17.13 13.05 42.68
N ASP A 83 17.25 13.88 43.71
CA ASP A 83 17.93 15.19 43.73
C ASP A 83 19.40 15.03 44.20
N PRO A 84 20.41 15.22 43.34
CA PRO A 84 21.76 14.76 43.61
C PRO A 84 22.67 15.81 44.29
N ASP A 85 22.25 16.50 45.36
CA ASP A 85 23.23 17.21 46.21
C ASP A 85 22.86 17.46 47.70
N ARG A 86 23.32 16.55 48.57
CA ARG A 86 23.74 16.75 49.99
C ARG A 86 24.12 15.39 50.61
N GLY A 87 25.18 15.25 51.41
CA GLY A 87 26.15 16.23 51.91
C GLY A 87 26.76 15.69 53.21
N ASN A 88 28.02 15.25 53.18
CA ASN A 88 28.59 14.42 54.27
C ASN A 88 29.08 15.23 55.49
N ALA A 89 29.31 14.50 56.59
CA ALA A 89 29.43 14.96 57.97
C ALA A 89 30.44 16.09 58.30
N ARG A 90 29.92 17.10 59.03
CA ARG A 90 30.41 17.72 60.29
C ARG A 90 31.82 18.37 60.36
N THR A 91 31.98 19.22 61.39
CA THR A 91 33.19 19.91 61.89
C THR A 91 33.65 21.13 61.07
N ASP A 92 34.20 22.22 61.63
CA ASP A 92 34.09 22.78 63.00
C ASP A 92 34.54 24.28 63.02
N GLU A 93 34.01 25.05 63.98
CA GLU A 93 34.52 26.32 64.56
C GLU A 93 34.82 27.61 63.72
N ALA A 94 34.88 28.75 64.45
CA ALA A 94 35.23 30.15 64.11
C ALA A 94 34.39 30.90 63.03
N HIS A 95 33.87 32.14 63.20
CA HIS A 95 34.21 33.43 63.85
C HIS A 95 34.93 34.49 62.98
N ASP A 96 34.44 35.73 63.16
CA ASP A 96 35.00 37.06 62.81
C ASP A 96 35.12 37.55 61.34
N SER A 97 34.11 38.34 60.95
CA SER A 97 34.13 39.82 60.77
C SER A 97 35.02 40.56 59.73
N ASP A 98 34.38 41.60 59.15
CA ASP A 98 34.85 42.94 58.73
C ASP A 98 35.57 43.28 57.39
N ASP A 99 35.00 44.32 56.77
CA ASP A 99 35.53 45.48 56.02
C ASP A 99 36.28 45.40 54.65
N SER A 100 35.51 45.78 53.60
CA SER A 100 35.67 47.05 52.85
C SER A 100 36.58 47.19 51.59
N HIS A 101 36.15 48.13 50.72
CA HIS A 101 36.93 48.96 49.76
C HIS A 101 37.66 48.26 48.56
N ASP A 102 37.82 48.86 47.36
CA ASP A 102 37.37 50.15 46.79
C ASP A 102 37.32 50.13 45.23
N ARG A 103 36.75 51.19 44.61
CA ARG A 103 37.10 51.93 43.34
C ARG A 103 38.09 51.34 42.31
N SER A 104 38.14 51.67 41.00
CA SER A 104 37.49 52.60 40.01
C SER A 104 38.18 52.32 38.64
N ASP A 105 37.85 52.79 37.42
CA ASP A 105 36.73 53.41 36.67
C ASP A 105 37.15 53.34 35.15
N GLY A 106 36.38 53.63 34.09
CA GLY A 106 34.99 54.08 33.89
C GLY A 106 34.84 54.89 32.57
N GLN A 107 33.66 54.87 31.91
CA GLN A 107 33.21 55.73 30.78
C GLN A 107 33.91 55.55 29.38
N VAL A 108 33.28 55.77 28.21
CA VAL A 108 31.98 56.34 27.72
C VAL A 108 31.64 55.69 26.33
N ASP A 109 30.54 55.91 25.57
CA ASP A 109 29.42 56.89 25.59
C ASP A 109 28.08 56.32 25.00
N ARG A 110 27.17 57.19 24.51
CA ARG A 110 25.74 57.00 24.13
C ARG A 110 25.27 58.06 23.09
N PRO A 111 23.96 58.27 22.76
CA PRO A 111 22.85 57.34 22.43
C PRO A 111 21.94 57.82 21.23
N GLY A 112 20.80 57.15 21.00
CA GLY A 112 19.56 57.74 20.42
C GLY A 112 18.98 57.00 19.19
N THR A 113 17.67 56.94 18.90
CA THR A 113 16.40 57.29 19.59
C THR A 113 15.29 56.39 18.97
N ASP A 114 14.49 55.63 19.71
CA ASP A 114 13.26 55.99 20.46
C ASP A 114 12.08 56.53 19.59
N ALA A 115 10.98 55.77 19.54
CA ALA A 115 9.59 56.20 19.27
C ALA A 115 8.58 55.05 19.54
N THR A 116 7.39 55.35 20.10
CA THR A 116 6.32 54.36 20.40
C THR A 116 4.89 54.93 20.21
N ALA A 117 3.93 54.07 19.80
CA ALA A 117 2.45 54.14 20.01
C ALA A 117 1.81 52.98 19.20
N GLU A 118 0.89 52.11 19.64
CA GLU A 118 -0.36 52.19 20.42
C GLU A 118 -1.65 52.66 19.68
N ARG A 119 -2.58 51.69 19.53
CA ARG A 119 -4.04 51.73 19.84
C ARG A 119 -5.15 51.89 18.77
N ARG A 120 -6.16 51.00 18.96
CA ARG A 120 -7.63 51.10 18.71
C ARG A 120 -8.07 50.99 17.23
N THR A 121 -8.99 50.09 16.84
CA THR A 121 -10.42 49.89 17.20
C THR A 121 -11.31 51.09 16.79
N THR A 122 -12.52 50.94 16.24
CA THR A 122 -13.45 49.78 16.25
C THR A 122 -14.49 49.82 15.10
N ASP A 123 -15.11 48.67 14.82
CA ASP A 123 -16.53 48.42 14.48
C ASP A 123 -17.21 48.69 13.10
N GLU A 124 -18.24 47.84 12.90
CA GLU A 124 -19.53 47.97 12.17
C GLU A 124 -19.64 47.80 10.63
N SER A 125 -19.84 46.54 10.24
CA SER A 125 -21.02 46.01 9.51
C SER A 125 -21.77 46.84 8.44
N THR A 126 -22.03 46.23 7.27
CA THR A 126 -23.35 46.31 6.62
C THR A 126 -23.60 45.11 5.69
N SER A 127 -24.84 44.62 5.64
CA SER A 127 -25.29 43.53 4.76
C SER A 127 -26.40 43.99 3.81
N VAL A 128 -26.46 43.40 2.61
CA VAL A 128 -27.64 43.41 1.73
C VAL A 128 -27.68 42.10 0.93
N ASP A 129 -28.70 41.28 1.16
CA ASP A 129 -29.05 40.15 0.29
C ASP A 129 -29.75 40.63 -0.99
N THR A 130 -29.61 39.88 -2.09
CA THR A 130 -30.73 39.77 -3.05
C THR A 130 -30.66 38.47 -3.85
N SER A 131 -31.59 37.55 -3.59
CA SER A 131 -31.86 36.36 -4.40
C SER A 131 -33.27 36.45 -4.99
N GLY A 132 -33.50 35.82 -6.14
CA GLY A 132 -34.79 35.90 -6.83
C GLY A 132 -34.94 34.82 -7.91
N THR A 133 -35.88 33.90 -7.70
CA THR A 133 -36.09 32.73 -8.55
C THR A 133 -37.54 32.65 -9.05
N ALA A 134 -37.65 32.49 -10.38
CA ALA A 134 -38.76 31.95 -11.19
C ALA A 134 -40.23 32.05 -10.74
N SER A 135 -41.09 32.51 -11.67
CA SER A 135 -42.36 31.85 -12.02
C SER A 135 -42.84 32.29 -13.42
N ALA A 136 -43.61 31.43 -14.10
CA ALA A 136 -44.07 31.61 -15.48
C ALA A 136 -45.50 32.19 -15.59
N THR A 137 -46.00 32.42 -16.83
CA THR A 137 -47.24 31.83 -17.41
C THR A 137 -47.66 32.55 -18.73
N ASP A 138 -48.05 31.78 -19.75
CA ASP A 138 -48.84 32.06 -20.99
C ASP A 138 -48.78 33.43 -21.74
N ARG A 139 -48.56 33.36 -23.06
CA ARG A 139 -49.64 33.40 -24.09
C ARG A 139 -49.15 33.22 -25.55
N ASN A 140 -49.55 32.10 -26.14
CA ASN A 140 -50.32 31.92 -27.39
C ASN A 140 -50.21 32.85 -28.64
N ASP A 141 -50.24 32.15 -29.79
CA ASP A 141 -50.95 32.40 -31.08
C ASP A 141 -50.20 32.90 -32.34
N ASP A 142 -50.77 32.47 -33.49
CA ASP A 142 -50.45 32.67 -34.93
C ASP A 142 -49.07 32.12 -35.41
N GLU A 143 -48.98 31.04 -36.22
CA GLU A 143 -49.50 30.79 -37.59
C GLU A 143 -49.01 31.85 -38.61
N GLU A 144 -48.44 31.52 -39.78
CA GLU A 144 -48.82 30.50 -40.78
C GLU A 144 -47.61 29.84 -41.52
N ARG A 145 -47.92 29.03 -42.54
CA ARG A 145 -47.03 28.13 -43.31
C ARG A 145 -47.24 28.35 -44.82
N ILE A 146 -46.16 28.60 -45.58
CA ILE A 146 -46.15 28.42 -47.05
C ILE A 146 -44.92 27.62 -47.47
N ASP A 147 -45.14 26.75 -48.45
CA ASP A 147 -44.22 25.82 -49.10
C ASP A 147 -44.09 26.25 -50.57
N ASP A 148 -42.87 26.38 -51.08
CA ASP A 148 -42.56 26.39 -52.51
C ASP A 148 -41.10 25.92 -52.72
N GLY A 149 -40.81 25.30 -53.86
CA GLY A 149 -39.55 24.58 -54.09
C GLY A 149 -38.93 24.84 -55.47
N THR A 150 -37.81 24.15 -55.75
CA THR A 150 -37.01 24.22 -57.01
C THR A 150 -36.46 25.63 -57.35
N ASP A 151 -35.15 25.84 -57.39
CA ASP A 151 -34.30 25.31 -58.47
C ASP A 151 -32.84 25.06 -58.04
N GLU A 152 -32.32 23.91 -58.47
CA GLU A 152 -30.88 23.60 -58.58
C GLU A 152 -30.40 24.09 -59.97
N PRO A 153 -29.17 24.63 -60.09
CA PRO A 153 -28.17 23.78 -60.76
C PRO A 153 -26.71 23.96 -60.31
N VAL A 154 -26.14 22.88 -59.79
CA VAL A 154 -24.76 22.37 -60.00
C VAL A 154 -23.68 23.42 -60.32
N SER A 155 -22.90 23.76 -59.29
CA SER A 155 -21.49 24.14 -59.47
C SER A 155 -20.61 22.93 -59.18
N LYS A 156 -19.73 22.56 -60.12
CA LYS A 156 -18.71 21.54 -59.89
C LYS A 156 -17.48 22.16 -59.26
N SER A 157 -17.03 21.61 -58.14
CA SER A 157 -15.66 21.68 -57.65
C SER A 157 -15.15 20.25 -57.54
N ASP A 158 -14.20 19.89 -58.40
CA ASP A 158 -13.40 18.69 -58.23
C ASP A 158 -12.36 18.97 -57.12
N ASP A 159 -12.64 18.55 -55.89
CA ASP A 159 -11.64 18.45 -54.81
C ASP A 159 -11.46 16.97 -54.47
N SER A 160 -10.46 16.38 -55.10
CA SER A 160 -10.00 15.01 -54.87
C SER A 160 -9.04 14.94 -53.68
N ASP A 161 -9.10 13.84 -52.95
CA ASP A 161 -8.02 13.30 -52.13
C ASP A 161 -7.53 14.21 -50.99
N ARG A 162 -8.34 14.30 -49.92
CA ARG A 162 -7.94 14.44 -48.51
C ARG A 162 -9.10 13.95 -47.61
N ASP A 163 -8.86 13.35 -46.46
CA ASP A 163 -7.57 12.94 -45.85
C ASP A 163 -7.46 11.40 -45.84
N GLY A 164 -6.22 10.91 -45.76
CA GLY A 164 -5.99 9.50 -45.46
C GLY A 164 -6.29 9.26 -43.99
N ASP A 165 -7.17 8.32 -43.70
CA ASP A 165 -7.23 7.68 -42.40
C ASP A 165 -6.00 6.76 -42.32
N GLU A 166 -4.84 7.37 -42.01
CA GLU A 166 -3.65 6.64 -41.59
C GLU A 166 -3.99 6.04 -40.22
N SER A 167 -4.63 4.87 -40.26
CA SER A 167 -4.83 4.01 -39.10
C SER A 167 -3.46 3.64 -38.56
N THR A 168 -2.96 4.44 -37.62
CA THR A 168 -1.78 4.12 -36.82
C THR A 168 -1.96 2.70 -36.31
N GLU A 169 -1.04 1.81 -36.67
CA GLU A 169 -1.01 0.46 -36.11
C GLU A 169 -0.92 0.63 -34.58
N PRO A 170 -1.74 -0.09 -33.79
CA PRO A 170 -1.87 0.19 -32.36
C PRO A 170 -0.51 0.09 -31.69
N ASP A 171 -0.21 1.08 -30.83
CA ASP A 171 1.03 1.14 -30.05
C ASP A 171 1.29 -0.15 -29.24
N TRP A 172 0.27 -0.99 -29.02
CA TRP A 172 0.35 -2.27 -28.34
C TRP A 172 -0.18 -3.41 -29.22
N THR A 173 0.47 -4.57 -29.18
CA THR A 173 0.07 -5.80 -29.90
C THR A 173 -0.29 -6.91 -28.92
N GLU A 174 -1.37 -7.64 -29.19
CA GLU A 174 -1.77 -8.87 -28.46
C GLU A 174 -0.95 -10.06 -28.95
N ILE A 175 -0.44 -10.87 -28.03
CA ILE A 175 0.45 -12.00 -28.33
C ILE A 175 -0.30 -13.33 -28.16
N ASP A 176 -0.20 -14.22 -29.15
CA ASP A 176 -0.70 -15.60 -29.06
C ASP A 176 0.07 -16.36 -27.95
N THR A 177 -0.60 -16.64 -26.81
CA THR A 177 0.04 -17.30 -25.66
C THR A 177 -0.22 -18.83 -25.62
N PRO A 178 0.67 -19.60 -24.97
CA PRO A 178 0.54 -21.06 -24.88
C PRO A 178 -0.39 -21.55 -23.75
N THR A 179 -1.17 -20.67 -23.11
CA THR A 179 -2.00 -20.97 -21.94
C THR A 179 -3.24 -20.06 -21.89
N ASP A 180 -4.40 -20.62 -21.52
CA ASP A 180 -5.68 -19.92 -21.33
C ASP A 180 -5.98 -19.60 -19.84
N ARG A 181 -4.99 -19.79 -18.96
CA ARG A 181 -5.01 -19.47 -17.52
C ARG A 181 -4.64 -18.01 -17.26
N SER A 182 -5.26 -17.38 -16.27
CA SER A 182 -4.97 -15.97 -15.94
C SER A 182 -3.53 -15.78 -15.47
N LEU A 183 -2.84 -14.81 -16.06
CA LEU A 183 -1.56 -14.31 -15.60
C LEU A 183 -1.81 -13.18 -14.59
N LEU A 184 -1.05 -13.18 -13.49
CA LEU A 184 -1.26 -12.29 -12.35
C LEU A 184 -0.14 -11.25 -12.21
N ASP A 185 1.12 -11.63 -12.46
CA ASP A 185 2.27 -10.72 -12.41
C ASP A 185 3.31 -11.06 -13.50
N VAL A 186 4.16 -10.09 -13.82
CA VAL A 186 5.19 -10.15 -14.86
C VAL A 186 6.41 -9.32 -14.46
N VAL A 187 7.61 -9.86 -14.73
CA VAL A 187 8.87 -9.13 -14.53
C VAL A 187 9.69 -9.12 -15.83
N ALA A 188 10.35 -8.01 -16.10
CA ALA A 188 11.36 -7.92 -17.17
C ALA A 188 12.65 -8.59 -16.70
N ALA A 189 13.35 -9.28 -17.60
CA ALA A 189 14.58 -9.99 -17.29
C ALA A 189 15.70 -9.61 -18.27
N ARG A 190 16.92 -10.02 -17.95
CA ARG A 190 18.13 -9.80 -18.75
C ARG A 190 17.94 -10.18 -20.23
N GLU A 191 17.27 -11.30 -20.45
CA GLU A 191 17.01 -11.88 -21.77
C GLU A 191 15.50 -12.17 -21.84
N GLY A 192 14.70 -11.12 -22.04
CA GLY A 192 13.25 -11.19 -22.24
C GLY A 192 12.42 -10.82 -21.01
N ALA A 193 11.41 -11.63 -20.71
CA ALA A 193 10.47 -11.41 -19.61
C ALA A 193 9.88 -12.73 -19.10
N TYR A 194 9.38 -12.71 -17.86
CA TYR A 194 8.75 -13.86 -17.21
C TYR A 194 7.39 -13.47 -16.63
N ALA A 195 6.37 -14.30 -16.86
CA ALA A 195 5.01 -14.06 -16.38
C ALA A 195 4.48 -15.28 -15.61
N VAL A 196 3.74 -15.04 -14.53
CA VAL A 196 3.27 -16.09 -13.61
C VAL A 196 1.77 -15.98 -13.36
N GLY A 197 1.12 -17.06 -12.92
CA GLY A 197 -0.31 -16.97 -12.59
C GLY A 197 -1.00 -18.25 -12.11
N GLU A 198 -2.26 -18.37 -12.49
CA GLU A 198 -3.16 -19.45 -12.05
C GLU A 198 -2.64 -20.83 -12.44
N GLY A 199 -2.88 -21.82 -11.57
CA GLY A 199 -2.49 -23.21 -11.82
C GLY A 199 -0.98 -23.45 -11.81
N GLY A 200 -0.17 -22.52 -11.28
CA GLY A 200 1.29 -22.68 -11.18
C GLY A 200 2.04 -22.44 -12.49
N VAL A 201 1.41 -21.79 -13.47
CA VAL A 201 2.05 -21.49 -14.75
C VAL A 201 3.19 -20.48 -14.56
N VAL A 202 4.32 -20.76 -15.20
CA VAL A 202 5.39 -19.78 -15.46
C VAL A 202 5.66 -19.79 -16.95
N LEU A 203 5.54 -18.63 -17.58
CA LEU A 203 5.92 -18.40 -18.97
C LEU A 203 7.25 -17.65 -19.03
N VAL A 204 8.03 -17.91 -20.08
CA VAL A 204 9.25 -17.17 -20.43
C VAL A 204 9.16 -16.70 -21.87
N CYS A 205 9.60 -15.45 -22.12
CA CYS A 205 9.71 -14.87 -23.45
C CYS A 205 11.18 -14.91 -23.93
N ASP A 206 11.47 -15.67 -24.99
CA ASP A 206 12.78 -15.66 -25.67
C ASP A 206 12.70 -14.72 -26.88
N GLY A 207 12.99 -13.44 -26.65
CA GLY A 207 12.81 -12.35 -27.61
C GLY A 207 11.34 -12.08 -27.93
N ASP A 208 10.82 -12.77 -28.95
CA ASP A 208 9.47 -12.59 -29.51
C ASP A 208 8.51 -13.76 -29.18
N GLU A 209 8.99 -14.91 -28.68
CA GLU A 209 8.16 -16.12 -28.48
C GLU A 209 7.96 -16.44 -26.98
N TRP A 210 6.70 -16.45 -26.54
CA TRP A 210 6.32 -16.86 -25.18
C TRP A 210 6.11 -18.38 -25.09
N THR A 211 6.83 -19.03 -24.17
CA THR A 211 6.78 -20.49 -23.98
C THR A 211 6.54 -20.86 -22.52
N VAL A 212 5.98 -22.05 -22.26
CA VAL A 212 5.74 -22.55 -20.89
C VAL A 212 7.05 -23.07 -20.30
N ALA A 213 7.60 -22.34 -19.33
CA ALA A 213 8.75 -22.77 -18.54
C ALA A 213 8.34 -23.81 -17.48
N LEU A 214 7.20 -23.60 -16.83
CA LEU A 214 6.61 -24.50 -15.83
C LEU A 214 5.09 -24.56 -15.96
N ASP A 215 4.51 -25.77 -15.86
CA ASP A 215 3.07 -26.00 -16.08
C ASP A 215 2.25 -26.16 -14.79
N ASP A 216 2.83 -26.74 -13.72
CA ASP A 216 2.15 -27.05 -12.44
C ASP A 216 2.80 -26.36 -11.20
N GLY A 217 3.73 -25.42 -11.41
CA GLY A 217 4.46 -24.70 -10.36
C GLY A 217 5.51 -25.52 -9.58
N PRO A 218 6.22 -24.90 -8.61
CA PRO A 218 7.34 -25.51 -7.87
C PRO A 218 7.07 -26.89 -7.27
N THR A 219 5.90 -27.05 -6.64
CA THR A 219 5.53 -28.29 -5.93
C THR A 219 4.80 -29.31 -6.82
N ALA A 220 4.56 -28.98 -8.10
CA ALA A 220 3.72 -29.74 -9.03
C ALA A 220 2.29 -30.04 -8.51
N ASN A 221 1.69 -29.09 -7.78
CA ASN A 221 0.30 -29.15 -7.29
C ASN A 221 -0.63 -28.12 -7.97
N ALA A 222 -0.14 -27.35 -8.94
CA ALA A 222 -0.87 -26.28 -9.62
C ALA A 222 -1.39 -25.18 -8.67
N ASN A 223 -0.58 -24.80 -7.66
CA ASN A 223 -0.85 -23.64 -6.81
C ASN A 223 -0.66 -22.35 -7.63
N THR A 224 -1.61 -21.42 -7.55
CA THR A 224 -1.50 -20.08 -8.15
C THR A 224 -0.25 -19.35 -7.66
N LEU A 225 0.53 -18.82 -8.60
CA LEU A 225 1.62 -17.88 -8.37
C LEU A 225 1.08 -16.46 -8.49
N ARG A 226 1.53 -15.55 -7.63
CA ARG A 226 0.93 -14.21 -7.44
C ARG A 226 1.88 -13.07 -7.76
N GLY A 227 3.09 -13.12 -7.22
CA GLY A 227 4.17 -12.17 -7.52
C GLY A 227 5.37 -12.89 -8.14
N VAL A 228 6.12 -12.16 -8.96
CA VAL A 228 7.38 -12.60 -9.58
C VAL A 228 8.40 -11.45 -9.53
N ASP A 229 9.66 -11.79 -9.29
CA ASP A 229 10.76 -10.82 -9.32
C ASP A 229 12.09 -11.44 -9.77
N GLY A 230 13.03 -10.62 -10.21
CA GLY A 230 14.34 -11.02 -10.72
C GLY A 230 15.50 -10.60 -9.84
N THR A 231 16.66 -11.24 -10.00
CA THR A 231 17.93 -10.72 -9.49
C THR A 231 18.39 -9.48 -10.26
N ASP A 232 19.27 -8.67 -9.66
CA ASP A 232 19.74 -7.39 -10.24
C ASP A 232 20.44 -7.56 -11.62
N ASP A 233 20.97 -8.76 -11.88
CA ASP A 233 21.58 -9.17 -13.15
C ASP A 233 20.60 -9.79 -14.17
N GLY A 234 19.36 -10.02 -13.75
CA GLY A 234 18.28 -10.67 -14.47
C GLY A 234 18.53 -12.15 -14.84
N GLU A 235 19.49 -12.83 -14.22
CA GLU A 235 19.86 -14.23 -14.52
C GLU A 235 19.08 -15.27 -13.69
N THR A 236 18.50 -14.89 -12.55
CA THR A 236 17.62 -15.73 -11.72
C THR A 236 16.27 -15.05 -11.50
N ILE A 237 15.18 -15.83 -11.60
CA ILE A 237 13.81 -15.38 -11.34
C ILE A 237 13.24 -16.15 -10.14
N TRP A 238 12.54 -15.45 -9.25
CA TRP A 238 11.81 -16.02 -8.12
C TRP A 238 10.32 -15.73 -8.22
N PHE A 239 9.49 -16.64 -7.72
CA PHE A 239 8.03 -16.50 -7.76
C PHE A 239 7.38 -17.18 -6.56
N ALA A 240 6.37 -16.51 -5.99
CA ALA A 240 5.68 -16.91 -4.78
C ALA A 240 4.15 -16.93 -4.97
N GLY A 241 3.39 -17.56 -4.05
CA GLY A 241 1.94 -17.59 -4.17
C GLY A 241 1.18 -18.42 -3.13
N ASP A 242 0.10 -19.06 -3.57
CA ASP A 242 -0.84 -19.79 -2.73
C ASP A 242 -0.24 -21.02 -2.01
N SER A 243 -0.68 -21.23 -0.77
CA SER A 243 -0.24 -22.34 0.12
C SER A 243 1.26 -22.35 0.45
N GLY A 244 1.90 -21.18 0.50
CA GLY A 244 3.32 -21.03 0.83
C GLY A 244 4.27 -21.43 -0.30
N VAL A 245 3.79 -21.52 -1.54
CA VAL A 245 4.62 -21.92 -2.69
C VAL A 245 5.70 -20.86 -2.97
N LEU A 246 6.93 -21.31 -3.22
CA LEU A 246 8.08 -20.48 -3.56
C LEU A 246 9.01 -21.26 -4.51
N GLY A 247 9.37 -20.66 -5.64
CA GLY A 247 10.28 -21.24 -6.62
C GLY A 247 11.41 -20.30 -6.99
N ARG A 248 12.58 -20.88 -7.26
CA ARG A 248 13.73 -20.24 -7.93
C ARG A 248 13.91 -20.86 -9.30
N TYR A 249 14.10 -20.06 -10.34
CA TYR A 249 14.36 -20.52 -11.70
C TYR A 249 15.60 -19.80 -12.27
N ALA A 250 16.61 -20.58 -12.65
CA ALA A 250 17.84 -20.09 -13.26
C ALA A 250 18.43 -21.17 -14.17
N ASP A 251 19.11 -20.81 -15.26
CA ASP A 251 19.66 -21.76 -16.26
C ASP A 251 18.63 -22.83 -16.71
N GLY A 252 17.36 -22.43 -16.90
CA GLY A 252 16.27 -23.34 -17.25
C GLY A 252 15.87 -24.35 -16.15
N THR A 253 16.38 -24.18 -14.93
CA THR A 253 16.28 -25.15 -13.83
C THR A 253 15.49 -24.57 -12.65
N LEU A 254 14.35 -25.20 -12.35
CA LEU A 254 13.55 -24.96 -11.14
C LEU A 254 14.22 -25.58 -9.90
N THR A 255 14.27 -24.81 -8.81
CA THR A 255 14.46 -25.29 -7.44
C THR A 255 13.24 -24.91 -6.59
N ASP A 256 12.67 -25.88 -5.87
CA ASP A 256 11.54 -25.68 -4.96
C ASP A 256 12.03 -25.25 -3.58
N HIS A 257 11.52 -24.10 -3.11
CA HIS A 257 11.80 -23.52 -1.79
C HIS A 257 10.51 -23.30 -0.97
N SER A 258 9.41 -23.97 -1.36
CA SER A 258 8.08 -23.80 -0.78
C SER A 258 8.01 -24.18 0.71
N ALA A 259 7.05 -23.54 1.41
CA ALA A 259 6.84 -23.61 2.86
C ALA A 259 8.07 -23.21 3.71
N PRO A 260 8.66 -22.03 3.49
CA PRO A 260 9.77 -21.53 4.31
C PRO A 260 9.33 -21.38 5.78
N GLU A 261 10.15 -21.84 6.72
CA GLU A 261 9.81 -21.94 8.16
C GLU A 261 8.43 -22.58 8.46
N ASP A 262 8.07 -23.63 7.70
CA ASP A 262 6.75 -24.31 7.71
C ASP A 262 5.53 -23.40 7.35
N GLN A 263 5.77 -22.16 6.90
CA GLN A 263 4.71 -21.20 6.58
C GLN A 263 3.95 -21.57 5.30
N THR A 264 2.66 -21.86 5.46
CA THR A 264 1.75 -22.28 4.39
C THR A 264 0.64 -21.26 4.10
N SER A 265 0.82 -20.02 4.57
CA SER A 265 0.04 -18.86 4.13
C SER A 265 0.25 -18.59 2.64
N THR A 266 -0.73 -17.98 1.97
CA THR A 266 -0.51 -17.38 0.65
C THR A 266 0.50 -16.25 0.77
N TRP A 267 1.58 -16.29 -0.01
CA TRP A 267 2.41 -15.12 -0.29
C TRP A 267 1.68 -14.30 -1.36
N GLU A 268 1.37 -13.04 -1.09
CA GLU A 268 0.70 -12.18 -2.08
C GLU A 268 1.71 -11.63 -3.10
N ASP A 269 2.95 -11.36 -2.66
CA ASP A 269 4.03 -10.83 -3.50
C ASP A 269 5.43 -11.28 -2.99
N VAL A 270 6.45 -11.15 -3.84
CA VAL A 270 7.87 -11.40 -3.55
C VAL A 270 8.73 -10.30 -4.19
N ALA A 271 9.68 -9.76 -3.43
CA ALA A 271 10.78 -8.96 -3.98
C ALA A 271 12.14 -9.65 -3.78
N VAL A 272 13.08 -9.35 -4.68
CA VAL A 272 14.46 -9.85 -4.68
C VAL A 272 15.44 -8.67 -4.77
N THR A 273 16.61 -8.80 -4.14
CA THR A 273 17.77 -7.92 -4.38
C THR A 273 19.06 -8.72 -4.45
N GLY A 274 20.04 -8.20 -5.19
CA GLY A 274 21.37 -8.78 -5.36
C GLY A 274 21.55 -9.66 -6.62
N GLU A 275 22.80 -9.94 -6.95
CA GLU A 275 23.20 -10.81 -8.07
C GLU A 275 22.87 -12.30 -7.83
N SER A 276 22.75 -13.05 -8.92
CA SER A 276 22.48 -14.49 -8.98
C SER A 276 23.49 -15.32 -8.16
N GLY A 277 23.01 -15.95 -7.09
CA GLY A 277 23.79 -16.73 -6.14
C GLY A 277 24.11 -16.01 -4.82
N GLY A 278 23.69 -14.75 -4.67
CA GLY A 278 23.78 -13.94 -3.45
C GLY A 278 22.46 -13.26 -3.06
N GLU A 279 21.32 -13.78 -3.54
CA GLU A 279 20.01 -13.12 -3.46
C GLU A 279 19.54 -12.87 -2.02
N ARG A 280 18.91 -11.73 -1.79
CA ARG A 280 18.01 -11.52 -0.65
C ARG A 280 16.57 -11.54 -1.12
N LEU A 281 15.70 -12.08 -0.27
CA LEU A 281 14.33 -12.44 -0.57
C LEU A 281 13.40 -11.78 0.43
N TYR A 282 12.30 -11.20 -0.04
CA TYR A 282 11.32 -10.51 0.80
C TYR A 282 9.91 -10.99 0.42
N LEU A 283 9.31 -11.81 1.28
CA LEU A 283 7.99 -12.41 1.06
C LEU A 283 6.94 -11.71 1.92
N VAL A 284 5.82 -11.30 1.32
CA VAL A 284 4.73 -10.59 2.03
C VAL A 284 3.39 -11.31 1.91
N ASN A 285 2.53 -11.22 2.93
CA ASN A 285 1.27 -11.97 2.95
C ASN A 285 0.02 -11.22 3.41
N GLY A 286 -1.14 -11.86 3.17
CA GLY A 286 -2.47 -11.38 3.55
C GLY A 286 -2.75 -11.17 5.05
N SER A 287 -1.83 -11.57 5.92
CA SER A 287 -1.86 -11.32 7.38
C SER A 287 -0.92 -10.18 7.83
N GLY A 288 -0.39 -9.41 6.87
CA GLY A 288 0.52 -8.29 7.11
C GLY A 288 1.86 -8.70 7.70
N GLU A 289 2.34 -9.88 7.28
CA GLU A 289 3.65 -10.42 7.65
C GLU A 289 4.62 -10.17 6.51
N LEU A 290 5.86 -9.86 6.90
CA LEU A 290 7.02 -9.87 6.03
C LEU A 290 7.99 -10.93 6.56
N LEU A 291 8.45 -11.80 5.67
CA LEU A 291 9.51 -12.78 5.95
C LEU A 291 10.66 -12.50 5.00
N HIS A 292 11.81 -12.10 5.53
CA HIS A 292 13.02 -11.92 4.73
C HIS A 292 14.03 -13.07 4.92
N GLY A 293 14.88 -13.28 3.92
CA GLY A 293 15.92 -14.30 3.96
C GLY A 293 17.03 -14.05 2.94
N SER A 294 18.15 -14.76 3.09
CA SER A 294 19.31 -14.71 2.19
C SER A 294 19.59 -16.07 1.58
N TYR A 295 19.72 -16.14 0.25
CA TYR A 295 20.14 -17.33 -0.48
C TYR A 295 21.66 -17.52 -0.42
N GLY A 296 22.10 -18.76 -0.30
CA GLY A 296 23.51 -19.12 -0.34
C GLY A 296 23.72 -20.64 -0.36
N GLU A 297 24.74 -21.10 -1.08
CA GLU A 297 25.12 -22.53 -1.19
C GLU A 297 23.95 -23.49 -1.59
N GLY A 298 22.89 -22.98 -2.23
CA GLY A 298 21.72 -23.75 -2.66
C GLY A 298 20.55 -23.79 -1.68
N THR A 299 20.58 -22.98 -0.61
CA THR A 299 19.54 -22.89 0.42
C THR A 299 19.24 -21.43 0.76
N VAL A 300 18.05 -21.15 1.29
CA VAL A 300 17.75 -19.85 1.92
C VAL A 300 17.93 -19.98 3.43
N SER A 301 18.52 -18.97 4.07
CA SER A 301 18.46 -18.73 5.50
C SER A 301 17.39 -17.68 5.77
N TRP A 302 16.38 -18.01 6.56
CA TRP A 302 15.27 -17.13 6.93
C TRP A 302 15.50 -16.50 8.30
N GLU A 303 15.03 -15.27 8.48
CA GLU A 303 15.02 -14.56 9.77
C GLU A 303 13.61 -14.58 10.40
N ASP A 304 13.44 -13.94 11.57
CA ASP A 304 12.14 -13.88 12.25
C ASP A 304 11.08 -13.11 11.43
N ILE A 305 9.80 -13.50 11.56
CA ILE A 305 8.68 -12.90 10.82
C ILE A 305 8.30 -11.54 11.43
N GLU A 306 8.46 -10.48 10.64
CA GLU A 306 8.12 -9.11 11.01
C GLU A 306 6.70 -8.70 10.60
N LYS A 307 6.20 -7.62 11.21
CA LYS A 307 4.89 -7.01 10.87
C LYS A 307 5.01 -5.48 10.84
N PRO A 308 5.32 -4.88 9.66
CA PRO A 308 5.46 -3.43 9.51
C PRO A 308 4.20 -2.63 9.91
N GLY A 309 3.03 -3.23 9.73
CA GLY A 309 1.73 -2.61 9.97
C GLY A 309 0.80 -3.35 10.93
N SER A 310 -0.48 -3.01 10.89
CA SER A 310 -1.52 -3.54 11.80
C SER A 310 -1.93 -4.99 11.54
N GLY A 311 -1.20 -5.74 10.72
CA GLY A 311 -1.61 -7.06 10.21
C GLY A 311 -2.68 -6.99 9.10
N SER A 312 -2.74 -5.87 8.37
CA SER A 312 -3.51 -5.76 7.12
C SER A 312 -2.80 -6.52 6.00
N SER A 313 -3.51 -7.02 4.98
CA SER A 313 -2.87 -7.58 3.79
C SER A 313 -1.93 -6.54 3.17
N ILE A 314 -0.63 -6.85 3.16
CA ILE A 314 0.33 -6.21 2.26
C ILE A 314 -0.02 -6.70 0.85
N SER A 315 -0.01 -5.80 -0.13
CA SER A 315 -0.44 -6.08 -1.50
C SER A 315 0.72 -6.15 -2.49
N SER A 316 1.76 -5.34 -2.29
CA SER A 316 3.02 -5.45 -3.04
C SER A 316 4.20 -4.89 -2.25
N ILE A 317 5.40 -5.34 -2.61
CA ILE A 317 6.72 -4.93 -2.11
C ILE A 317 7.69 -4.81 -3.29
N ARG A 318 8.45 -3.72 -3.39
CA ARG A 318 9.51 -3.54 -4.41
C ARG A 318 10.71 -2.81 -3.81
N PHE A 319 11.91 -3.14 -4.27
CA PHE A 319 13.15 -2.45 -3.91
C PHE A 319 13.62 -1.52 -5.04
N VAL A 320 14.43 -0.53 -4.67
CA VAL A 320 15.10 0.42 -5.58
C VAL A 320 16.60 0.09 -5.68
N ASP A 321 17.18 -0.35 -4.57
CA ASP A 321 18.55 -0.84 -4.46
C ASP A 321 18.65 -1.80 -3.25
N ASP A 322 19.88 -2.24 -2.92
CA ASP A 322 20.17 -3.15 -1.82
C ASP A 322 19.62 -2.70 -0.44
N ASP A 323 19.48 -1.40 -0.18
CA ASP A 323 19.07 -0.85 1.12
C ASP A 323 17.67 -0.22 1.08
N LEU A 324 17.32 0.45 -0.03
CA LEU A 324 16.09 1.23 -0.20
C LEU A 324 14.96 0.40 -0.82
N GLY A 325 13.84 0.26 -0.11
CA GLY A 325 12.65 -0.41 -0.64
C GLY A 325 11.34 0.07 -0.02
N TYR A 326 10.22 -0.35 -0.62
CA TYR A 326 8.88 0.09 -0.24
C TYR A 326 7.87 -1.06 -0.28
N LEU A 327 6.85 -0.97 0.56
CA LEU A 327 5.69 -1.88 0.52
C LEU A 327 4.38 -1.14 0.84
N CYS A 328 3.27 -1.60 0.27
CA CYS A 328 1.94 -1.03 0.47
C CYS A 328 0.94 -2.03 1.07
N ASP A 329 0.00 -1.54 1.90
CA ASP A 329 -1.09 -2.34 2.45
C ASP A 329 -2.47 -1.91 1.94
N THR A 330 -3.38 -2.88 1.90
CA THR A 330 -4.81 -2.72 1.55
C THR A 330 -5.59 -1.81 2.51
N ASN A 331 -4.93 -1.28 3.54
CA ASN A 331 -5.48 -0.38 4.56
C ASN A 331 -4.79 1.02 4.52
N GLN A 332 -4.36 1.45 3.33
CA GLN A 332 -3.89 2.81 3.02
C GLN A 332 -2.55 3.18 3.69
N SER A 333 -1.69 2.20 3.95
CA SER A 333 -0.33 2.41 4.45
C SER A 333 0.70 2.13 3.37
N VAL A 334 1.72 2.97 3.34
CA VAL A 334 2.96 2.79 2.58
C VAL A 334 4.08 2.86 3.58
N TYR A 335 5.05 1.95 3.47
CA TYR A 335 6.23 1.88 4.32
C TYR A 335 7.48 2.01 3.46
N GLU A 336 8.48 2.70 4.01
CA GLU A 336 9.83 2.88 3.46
C GLU A 336 10.82 2.09 4.32
N MET A 337 11.75 1.39 3.67
CA MET A 337 12.88 0.67 4.26
C MET A 337 14.16 1.33 3.75
N THR A 338 15.17 1.53 4.61
CA THR A 338 16.43 2.22 4.23
C THR A 338 17.68 1.49 4.74
N ASP A 339 17.51 0.21 5.05
CA ASP A 339 18.44 -0.68 5.73
C ASP A 339 18.26 -2.14 5.28
N GLY A 340 17.74 -2.35 4.07
CA GLY A 340 17.50 -3.69 3.53
C GLY A 340 16.38 -4.45 4.24
N GLY A 341 15.46 -3.75 4.92
CA GLY A 341 14.32 -4.35 5.61
C GLY A 341 14.59 -4.78 7.06
N GLU A 342 15.60 -4.19 7.72
CA GLU A 342 15.77 -4.26 9.17
C GLU A 342 14.76 -3.35 9.90
N SER A 343 14.27 -2.26 9.26
CA SER A 343 13.23 -1.38 9.83
C SER A 343 12.32 -0.72 8.78
N PHE A 344 11.19 -0.17 9.26
CA PHE A 344 10.08 0.31 8.41
C PHE A 344 9.55 1.67 8.91
N GLU A 345 9.67 2.75 8.12
CA GLU A 345 9.01 4.04 8.39
C GLU A 345 7.71 4.18 7.60
N ARG A 346 6.58 4.47 8.27
CA ARG A 346 5.27 4.59 7.62
C ARG A 346 5.06 5.97 6.99
N ILE A 347 5.58 6.16 5.78
CA ILE A 347 5.37 7.38 4.99
C ILE A 347 3.89 7.58 4.57
N GLY A 348 3.15 6.48 4.30
CA GLY A 348 1.69 6.44 4.19
C GLY A 348 1.04 7.33 3.12
N VAL A 349 -0.30 7.40 3.13
CA VAL A 349 -1.08 8.48 2.48
C VAL A 349 -2.22 8.88 3.41
N GLU A 350 -2.42 10.17 3.66
CA GLU A 350 -3.57 10.66 4.44
C GLU A 350 -4.85 10.65 3.60
N ASP A 351 -5.94 10.12 4.16
CA ASP A 351 -7.30 10.07 3.55
C ASP A 351 -7.36 9.52 2.11
N ALA A 352 -6.55 8.52 1.77
CA ALA A 352 -6.58 7.85 0.45
C ALA A 352 -7.97 7.24 0.13
N ASN A 353 -8.65 6.65 1.11
CA ASN A 353 -9.99 6.06 1.01
C ASN A 353 -10.17 5.02 -0.14
N ALA A 354 -9.12 4.26 -0.43
CA ALA A 354 -9.08 3.17 -1.41
C ALA A 354 -8.09 2.08 -0.92
N ALA A 355 -8.20 0.84 -1.39
CA ALA A 355 -7.24 -0.22 -1.09
C ALA A 355 -6.08 -0.16 -2.10
N PHE A 356 -4.83 -0.16 -1.61
CA PHE A 356 -3.67 -0.16 -2.49
C PHE A 356 -3.46 -1.53 -3.15
N THR A 357 -3.20 -1.53 -4.44
CA THR A 357 -3.08 -2.73 -5.28
C THR A 357 -1.63 -3.10 -5.57
N ASP A 358 -0.79 -2.13 -5.91
CA ASP A 358 0.61 -2.33 -6.30
C ASP A 358 1.44 -1.06 -6.03
N ILE A 359 2.77 -1.21 -5.96
CA ILE A 359 3.74 -0.15 -5.68
C ILE A 359 4.97 -0.25 -6.60
N ALA A 360 5.36 0.87 -7.22
CA ALA A 360 6.62 0.99 -7.95
C ALA A 360 7.45 2.14 -7.38
N ALA A 361 8.78 2.00 -7.42
CA ALA A 361 9.68 2.98 -6.83
C ALA A 361 10.90 3.27 -7.71
N SER A 362 11.54 4.40 -7.42
CA SER A 362 12.82 4.82 -7.99
C SER A 362 13.54 5.69 -6.96
N ALA A 363 14.83 6.00 -7.19
CA ALA A 363 15.60 6.90 -6.33
C ALA A 363 15.10 8.37 -6.28
N THR A 364 13.97 8.70 -6.90
CA THR A 364 13.38 10.06 -6.90
C THR A 364 11.86 10.12 -6.63
N GLU A 365 11.14 9.00 -6.74
CA GLU A 365 9.69 8.97 -6.55
C GLU A 365 9.14 7.55 -6.31
N THR A 366 8.00 7.50 -5.63
CA THR A 366 7.21 6.28 -5.38
C THR A 366 5.82 6.44 -6.01
N LEU A 367 5.32 5.42 -6.68
CA LEU A 367 3.97 5.33 -7.23
C LEU A 367 3.19 4.21 -6.55
N VAL A 368 1.93 4.43 -6.20
CA VAL A 368 1.03 3.42 -5.61
C VAL A 368 -0.31 3.45 -6.31
N THR A 369 -0.79 2.32 -6.81
CA THR A 369 -2.11 2.16 -7.43
C THR A 369 -3.18 1.76 -6.43
N ALA A 370 -4.46 1.92 -6.80
CA ALA A 370 -5.57 1.56 -5.94
C ALA A 370 -6.81 1.07 -6.70
N ASP A 371 -7.65 0.33 -5.97
CA ASP A 371 -8.91 -0.27 -6.43
C ASP A 371 -9.99 0.73 -6.88
N ASP A 372 -9.87 2.02 -6.54
CA ASP A 372 -10.76 3.11 -7.00
C ASP A 372 -10.25 3.87 -8.25
N GLY A 373 -9.25 3.33 -8.95
CA GLY A 373 -8.66 3.94 -10.15
C GLY A 373 -7.72 5.12 -9.86
N SER A 374 -7.33 5.29 -8.60
CA SER A 374 -6.35 6.31 -8.19
C SER A 374 -4.92 5.80 -8.32
N LEU A 375 -4.04 6.73 -8.69
CA LEU A 375 -2.59 6.55 -8.62
C LEU A 375 -2.03 7.65 -7.72
N PHE A 376 -1.33 7.28 -6.66
CA PHE A 376 -0.72 8.17 -5.70
C PHE A 376 0.77 8.28 -6.00
N ARG A 377 1.29 9.50 -6.09
CA ARG A 377 2.70 9.79 -6.36
C ARG A 377 3.36 10.48 -5.17
N HIS A 378 4.44 9.92 -4.65
CA HIS A 378 5.36 10.58 -3.72
C HIS A 378 6.56 11.14 -4.48
N ASP A 379 7.02 12.34 -4.15
CA ASP A 379 8.21 12.98 -4.74
C ASP A 379 9.37 13.16 -3.74
N GLY A 380 9.39 12.33 -2.69
CA GLY A 380 10.32 12.44 -1.56
C GLY A 380 9.91 13.53 -0.54
N ALA A 381 8.82 14.26 -0.76
CA ALA A 381 8.33 15.26 0.19
C ALA A 381 6.80 15.34 0.31
N VAL A 382 6.03 15.13 -0.76
CA VAL A 382 4.56 15.22 -0.74
C VAL A 382 3.88 14.13 -1.58
N TRP A 383 2.75 13.64 -1.07
CA TRP A 383 1.87 12.74 -1.80
C TRP A 383 0.85 13.50 -2.64
N THR A 384 0.77 13.16 -3.92
CA THR A 384 -0.17 13.73 -4.90
C THR A 384 -1.03 12.63 -5.51
N ARG A 385 -2.35 12.67 -5.26
CA ARG A 385 -3.31 11.79 -5.91
C ARG A 385 -3.56 12.22 -7.36
N ARG A 386 -3.53 11.26 -8.28
CA ARG A 386 -3.97 11.32 -9.67
C ARG A 386 -5.09 10.31 -9.91
N ARG A 387 -5.81 10.46 -11.01
CA ARG A 387 -6.67 9.43 -11.60
C ARG A 387 -6.40 9.40 -13.10
N PRO A 388 -5.70 8.38 -13.62
CA PRO A 388 -5.48 8.20 -15.05
C PRO A 388 -6.79 7.94 -15.82
N GLY A 389 -7.76 7.26 -15.20
CA GLY A 389 -9.09 6.99 -15.74
C GLY A 389 -10.15 6.69 -14.67
N GLU A 390 -11.16 5.88 -15.01
CA GLU A 390 -12.32 5.57 -14.14
C GLU A 390 -12.40 4.10 -13.66
N GLY A 391 -11.65 3.18 -14.26
CA GLY A 391 -11.55 1.77 -13.81
C GLY A 391 -10.46 1.57 -12.75
N ALA A 392 -10.48 0.44 -12.04
CA ALA A 392 -9.44 0.10 -11.07
C ALA A 392 -8.06 -0.06 -11.75
N LEU A 393 -7.00 0.24 -11.00
CA LEU A 393 -5.61 -0.01 -11.42
C LEU A 393 -5.09 -1.21 -10.65
N SER A 394 -4.59 -2.22 -11.36
CA SER A 394 -4.04 -3.45 -10.76
C SER A 394 -2.54 -3.33 -10.52
N ALA A 395 -1.79 -2.79 -11.47
CA ALA A 395 -0.32 -2.72 -11.42
C ALA A 395 0.27 -1.40 -11.96
N VAL A 396 1.51 -1.12 -11.60
CA VAL A 396 2.31 0.03 -12.01
C VAL A 396 3.79 -0.35 -12.15
N ALA A 397 4.44 0.15 -13.21
CA ALA A 397 5.87 -0.03 -13.43
C ALA A 397 6.55 1.31 -13.77
N LEU A 398 7.84 1.38 -13.46
CA LEU A 398 8.74 2.49 -13.75
C LEU A 398 9.96 2.01 -14.53
N GLY A 399 10.49 2.87 -15.38
CA GLY A 399 11.85 2.81 -15.92
C GLY A 399 12.48 4.20 -15.89
N ASP A 400 13.74 4.34 -16.33
CA ASP A 400 14.54 5.58 -16.22
C ASP A 400 13.81 6.89 -16.54
N GLU A 401 13.10 6.95 -17.68
CA GLU A 401 12.28 8.11 -18.08
C GLU A 401 10.79 7.75 -18.31
N ALA A 402 10.42 6.48 -18.09
CA ALA A 402 9.12 5.92 -18.45
C ALA A 402 8.30 5.47 -17.24
N GLY A 403 6.99 5.32 -17.42
CA GLY A 403 6.12 4.77 -16.38
C GLY A 403 4.76 4.39 -16.94
N PHE A 404 4.26 3.24 -16.53
CA PHE A 404 3.01 2.67 -17.03
C PHE A 404 2.17 2.15 -15.86
N THR A 405 0.85 2.16 -16.02
CA THR A 405 -0.08 1.49 -15.10
C THR A 405 -1.21 0.84 -15.88
N ALA A 406 -1.64 -0.33 -15.42
CA ALA A 406 -2.60 -1.19 -16.09
C ALA A 406 -3.72 -1.65 -15.13
N GLY A 407 -4.88 -2.03 -15.65
CA GLY A 407 -6.00 -2.51 -14.83
C GLY A 407 -7.23 -2.97 -15.61
N ASP A 408 -8.40 -2.63 -15.09
CA ASP A 408 -9.71 -3.12 -15.56
C ASP A 408 -9.91 -2.97 -17.09
N GLY A 409 -10.47 -3.99 -17.73
CA GLY A 409 -10.97 -3.90 -19.10
C GLY A 409 -9.95 -3.48 -20.17
N GLY A 410 -8.68 -3.88 -20.01
CA GLY A 410 -7.59 -3.61 -20.96
C GLY A 410 -6.93 -2.24 -20.83
N ALA A 411 -7.33 -1.43 -19.85
CA ALA A 411 -6.88 -0.05 -19.73
C ALA A 411 -5.39 0.04 -19.35
N VAL A 412 -4.59 0.68 -20.22
CA VAL A 412 -3.19 1.06 -19.97
C VAL A 412 -3.03 2.57 -20.07
N TYR A 413 -2.21 3.13 -19.18
CA TYR A 413 -1.87 4.55 -19.14
C TYR A 413 -0.36 4.74 -19.15
N GLU A 414 0.13 5.53 -20.10
CA GLU A 414 1.53 5.95 -20.23
C GLU A 414 1.72 7.29 -19.52
N ARG A 415 2.83 7.41 -18.78
CA ARG A 415 3.26 8.66 -18.16
C ARG A 415 3.85 9.59 -19.22
N THR A 416 3.44 10.84 -19.26
CA THR A 416 3.94 11.83 -20.23
C THR A 416 4.02 13.20 -19.57
N ASN A 417 5.24 13.77 -19.48
CA ASN A 417 5.52 15.09 -18.87
C ASN A 417 5.00 15.28 -17.42
N GLY A 418 4.82 14.18 -16.67
CA GLY A 418 4.34 14.21 -15.28
C GLY A 418 2.82 14.06 -15.10
N ASP A 419 2.06 14.03 -16.20
CA ASP A 419 0.66 13.58 -16.23
C ASP A 419 0.57 12.17 -16.85
N TRP A 420 -0.64 11.61 -16.89
CA TRP A 420 -0.92 10.27 -17.40
C TRP A 420 -1.89 10.34 -18.59
N LYS A 421 -1.61 9.57 -19.63
CA LYS A 421 -2.39 9.51 -20.88
C LYS A 421 -2.77 8.06 -21.15
N SER A 422 -4.04 7.78 -21.39
CA SER A 422 -4.47 6.46 -21.86
C SER A 422 -3.82 6.15 -23.22
N VAL A 423 -3.40 4.90 -23.39
CA VAL A 423 -2.96 4.32 -24.66
C VAL A 423 -3.95 3.22 -25.02
N GLU A 424 -4.32 3.13 -26.29
CA GLU A 424 -5.24 2.10 -26.76
C GLU A 424 -4.53 0.74 -26.84
N THR A 425 -5.13 -0.28 -26.25
CA THR A 425 -4.72 -1.67 -26.37
C THR A 425 -5.72 -2.44 -27.25
N PRO A 426 -5.32 -3.56 -27.87
CA PRO A 426 -6.23 -4.41 -28.66
C PRO A 426 -7.25 -5.19 -27.81
N VAL A 427 -7.07 -5.24 -26.48
CA VAL A 427 -7.81 -6.11 -25.54
C VAL A 427 -8.80 -5.33 -24.69
N ALA A 428 -9.84 -6.02 -24.19
CA ALA A 428 -10.84 -5.48 -23.29
C ALA A 428 -11.01 -6.32 -22.01
N ILE A 429 -9.90 -6.92 -21.56
CA ILE A 429 -9.80 -7.89 -20.46
C ILE A 429 -8.90 -7.30 -19.36
N ASP A 430 -9.22 -7.54 -18.09
CA ASP A 430 -8.45 -7.00 -16.96
C ASP A 430 -6.98 -7.40 -17.03
N LEU A 431 -6.11 -6.38 -17.07
CA LEU A 431 -4.67 -6.53 -16.91
C LEU A 431 -4.33 -6.53 -15.41
N ARG A 432 -3.34 -7.34 -15.04
CA ARG A 432 -3.03 -7.72 -13.65
C ARG A 432 -1.60 -7.38 -13.25
N GLY A 433 -0.63 -7.61 -14.14
CA GLY A 433 0.76 -7.18 -14.00
C GLY A 433 1.21 -6.33 -15.19
N ILE A 434 2.23 -5.49 -14.99
CA ILE A 434 2.91 -4.73 -16.06
C ILE A 434 4.39 -4.56 -15.72
N ALA A 435 5.27 -4.73 -16.71
CA ALA A 435 6.72 -4.59 -16.57
C ALA A 435 7.30 -3.71 -17.69
N VAL A 436 8.36 -2.97 -17.37
CA VAL A 436 9.16 -2.18 -18.32
C VAL A 436 10.54 -2.84 -18.43
N GLY A 437 10.92 -3.28 -19.63
CA GLY A 437 12.29 -3.72 -19.95
C GLY A 437 13.02 -2.73 -20.85
N ASP A 438 14.29 -3.03 -21.18
CA ASP A 438 15.15 -2.17 -22.01
C ASP A 438 14.59 -1.89 -23.42
N GLU A 439 13.96 -2.89 -24.04
CA GLU A 439 13.50 -2.82 -25.45
C GLU A 439 11.97 -2.85 -25.61
N LYS A 440 11.20 -3.32 -24.61
CA LYS A 440 9.74 -3.43 -24.66
C LYS A 440 9.05 -3.31 -23.30
N VAL A 441 7.78 -2.96 -23.33
CA VAL A 441 6.86 -2.96 -22.18
C VAL A 441 5.87 -4.11 -22.34
N VAL A 442 5.66 -4.89 -21.27
CA VAL A 442 4.79 -6.07 -21.28
C VAL A 442 3.69 -5.89 -20.24
N ALA A 443 2.42 -6.10 -20.61
CA ALA A 443 1.32 -6.21 -19.65
C ALA A 443 0.59 -7.55 -19.79
N VAL A 444 0.22 -8.16 -18.68
CA VAL A 444 -0.36 -9.51 -18.62
C VAL A 444 -1.68 -9.49 -17.86
N GLY A 445 -2.58 -10.44 -18.15
CA GLY A 445 -3.92 -10.43 -17.55
C GLY A 445 -4.70 -11.74 -17.59
N ALA A 446 -6.02 -11.63 -17.39
CA ALA A 446 -6.92 -12.77 -17.35
C ALA A 446 -7.01 -13.52 -18.70
N GLU A 447 -7.50 -14.76 -18.66
CA GLU A 447 -7.69 -15.65 -19.83
C GLU A 447 -6.41 -15.91 -20.66
N GLY A 448 -5.22 -15.71 -20.07
CA GLY A 448 -3.93 -15.88 -20.73
C GLY A 448 -3.43 -14.67 -21.53
N THR A 449 -4.08 -13.51 -21.37
CA THR A 449 -3.78 -12.28 -22.12
C THR A 449 -2.35 -11.79 -21.88
N ILE A 450 -1.61 -11.51 -22.96
CA ILE A 450 -0.38 -10.71 -22.96
C ILE A 450 -0.48 -9.65 -24.07
N VAL A 451 -0.10 -8.40 -23.75
CA VAL A 451 0.12 -7.34 -24.72
C VAL A 451 1.52 -6.74 -24.57
N GLU A 452 2.15 -6.39 -25.69
CA GLU A 452 3.51 -5.81 -25.74
C GLU A 452 3.58 -4.52 -26.58
N ARG A 453 4.55 -3.65 -26.27
CA ARG A 453 4.89 -2.40 -26.96
C ARG A 453 6.39 -2.16 -27.01
#